data_AF-A7T4I5-F1
#
_entry.id   AF-A7T4I5-F1
#
_cell.length_a   1.000
_cell.length_b   1.000
_cell.length_c   1.000
_cell.angle_alpha   90.00
_cell.angle_beta   90.00
_cell.angle_gamma   90.00
#
_symmetry.space_group_name_H-M   'P 1'
#
loop_
_entity.id
_entity.type
_entity.pdbx_description
1 polymer ?
#
loop_
_entity_poly.entity_id
_entity_poly.type
_entity_poly.pdbx_seq_one_letter_code
_entity_poly.pdbx_strand_id
1 'polypeptide(L)'
;GIHASSLQLTGIHASSLKLTGIHASSLQLTGIHASSLQLTGIHASSLQLTGIHASSLQLTGIHASSLQLTGIHASSLQLTGIHASSLQLTGIHASSLQLTGIHASSLQLTGIHASSLQLTGIHASSLQLTGIHASSLQLTGIHASSLQLTGIHASSLQLTGIHASSLQLTGIHASSLQLTGIHASSLQLTGIHASSLQLTGIHASSLQLTGIHASSL
;
A
#
# COMPACT_ATOMS: atom_id res chain seq x y z
N GLY A 1 -12.30 -26.02 -5.44
CA GLY A 1 -11.28 -25.36 -4.62
C GLY A 1 -10.14 -26.32 -4.36
N ILE A 2 -8.93 -25.80 -4.17
CA ILE A 2 -7.76 -26.60 -3.79
C ILE A 2 -7.65 -26.58 -2.27
N HIS A 3 -7.55 -27.74 -1.63
CA HIS A 3 -7.29 -27.87 -0.20
C HIS A 3 -5.93 -28.54 -0.01
N ALA A 4 -4.98 -27.86 0.61
CA ALA A 4 -3.63 -28.38 0.83
C ALA A 4 -3.06 -27.88 2.15
N SER A 5 -2.20 -28.66 2.81
CA SER A 5 -1.42 -28.12 3.93
C SER A 5 -0.42 -27.06 3.44
N SER A 6 0.22 -27.33 2.30
CA SER A 6 1.16 -26.43 1.63
C SER A 6 0.98 -26.54 0.12
N LEU A 7 1.02 -25.40 -0.57
CA LEU A 7 1.07 -25.32 -2.02
C LEU A 7 2.21 -24.39 -2.44
N GLN A 8 3.10 -24.86 -3.31
CA GLN A 8 4.28 -24.13 -3.76
C GLN A 8 4.35 -24.15 -5.28
N LEU A 9 4.48 -22.98 -5.89
CA LEU A 9 4.77 -22.81 -7.31
C LEU A 9 6.11 -22.10 -7.44
N THR A 10 7.05 -22.73 -8.12
CA THR A 10 8.41 -22.22 -8.27
C THR A 10 8.83 -22.24 -9.74
N GLY A 11 9.38 -21.14 -10.24
CA GLY A 11 9.99 -21.08 -11.57
C GLY A 11 8.99 -21.21 -12.73
N ILE A 12 7.79 -20.67 -12.57
CA ILE A 12 6.74 -20.79 -13.59
C ILE A 12 6.90 -19.69 -14.65
N HIS A 13 6.93 -20.10 -15.91
CA HIS A 13 6.78 -19.23 -17.07
C HIS A 13 5.47 -19.55 -17.79
N ALA A 14 4.54 -18.60 -17.83
CA ALA A 14 3.22 -18.80 -18.44
C ALA A 14 2.70 -17.53 -19.10
N SER A 15 1.85 -17.63 -20.11
CA SER A 15 1.11 -16.46 -20.61
C SER A 15 0.10 -15.98 -19.56
N SER A 16 -0.60 -16.91 -18.93
CA SER A 16 -1.55 -16.66 -17.86
C SER A 16 -1.44 -17.73 -16.78
N LEU A 17 -1.44 -17.31 -15.52
CA LEU A 17 -1.53 -18.18 -14.36
C LEU A 17 -2.68 -17.72 -13.47
N LYS A 18 -3.62 -18.61 -13.20
CA LYS A 18 -4.82 -18.31 -12.41
C LYS A 18 -4.98 -19.33 -11.28
N LEU A 19 -5.08 -18.81 -10.06
CA LEU A 19 -5.28 -19.58 -8.83
C LEU A 19 -6.61 -19.15 -8.20
N THR A 20 -7.56 -20.08 -8.08
CA THR A 20 -8.90 -19.78 -7.57
C THR A 20 -9.36 -20.73 -6.48
N GLY A 21 -9.93 -20.19 -5.40
CA GLY A 21 -10.58 -21.00 -4.37
C GLY A 21 -9.58 -21.91 -3.65
N ILE A 22 -8.47 -21.34 -3.16
CA ILE A 22 -7.43 -22.10 -2.46
C ILE A 22 -7.62 -21.95 -0.96
N HIS A 23 -7.63 -23.08 -0.25
CA HIS A 23 -7.56 -23.16 1.19
C HIS A 23 -6.26 -23.89 1.56
N ALA A 24 -5.30 -23.17 2.15
CA ALA A 24 -4.05 -23.79 2.56
C ALA A 24 -3.47 -23.26 3.87
N SER A 25 -2.65 -24.03 4.58
CA SER A 25 -1.88 -23.42 5.68
C SER A 25 -0.81 -22.49 5.12
N SER A 26 -0.14 -22.90 4.05
CA SER A 26 0.86 -22.10 3.33
C SER A 26 0.64 -22.11 1.82
N LEU A 27 0.68 -20.94 1.19
CA LEU A 27 0.74 -20.79 -0.27
C LEU A 27 1.94 -19.92 -0.63
N GLN A 28 2.86 -20.43 -1.45
CA GLN A 28 4.07 -19.72 -1.86
C GLN A 28 4.22 -19.73 -3.39
N LEU A 29 4.43 -18.55 -3.96
CA LEU A 29 4.75 -18.36 -5.37
C LEU A 29 6.12 -17.69 -5.45
N THR A 30 7.08 -18.37 -6.07
CA THR A 30 8.46 -17.90 -6.17
C THR A 30 8.94 -17.94 -7.62
N GLY A 31 9.48 -16.82 -8.11
CA GLY A 31 10.06 -16.75 -9.46
C GLY A 31 9.04 -17.02 -10.54
N ILE A 32 7.95 -16.24 -10.55
CA ILE A 32 6.88 -16.37 -11.54
C ILE A 32 7.05 -15.28 -12.60
N HIS A 33 7.09 -15.69 -13.87
CA HIS A 33 7.06 -14.79 -15.02
C HIS A 33 5.79 -15.05 -15.83
N ALA A 34 4.86 -14.09 -15.84
CA ALA A 34 3.62 -14.24 -16.59
C ALA A 34 3.05 -12.94 -17.16
N SER A 35 2.38 -12.97 -18.31
CA SER A 35 1.68 -11.76 -18.78
C SER A 35 0.54 -11.39 -17.82
N SER A 36 -0.17 -12.40 -17.29
CA SER A 36 -1.23 -12.21 -16.29
C SER A 36 -1.12 -13.24 -15.16
N LEU A 37 -1.10 -12.76 -13.91
CA LEU A 37 -1.21 -13.58 -12.71
C LEU A 37 -2.43 -13.13 -11.89
N GLN A 38 -3.34 -14.06 -11.63
CA GLN A 38 -4.58 -13.79 -10.88
C GLN A 38 -4.74 -14.77 -9.72
N LEU A 39 -4.90 -14.23 -8.51
CA LEU A 39 -5.25 -14.98 -7.30
C LEU A 39 -6.63 -14.52 -6.83
N THR A 40 -7.60 -15.44 -6.77
CA THR A 40 -8.98 -15.11 -6.38
C THR A 40 -9.51 -16.07 -5.33
N GLY A 41 -10.05 -15.55 -4.23
CA GLY A 41 -10.67 -16.36 -3.18
C GLY A 41 -9.64 -17.28 -2.52
N ILE A 42 -8.61 -16.69 -1.93
CA ILE A 42 -7.54 -17.42 -1.25
C ILE A 42 -7.72 -17.28 0.26
N HIS A 43 -7.76 -18.40 0.96
CA HIS A 43 -7.72 -18.50 2.41
C HIS A 43 -6.44 -19.20 2.82
N ALA A 44 -5.52 -18.48 3.44
CA ALA A 44 -4.26 -19.07 3.89
C ALA A 44 -3.80 -18.60 5.27
N SER A 45 -3.08 -19.41 6.04
CA SER A 45 -2.40 -18.84 7.23
C SER A 45 -1.26 -17.93 6.78
N SER A 46 -0.51 -18.36 5.76
CA SER A 46 0.57 -17.59 5.13
C SER A 46 0.44 -17.61 3.61
N LEU A 47 0.45 -16.43 2.99
CA LEU A 47 0.57 -16.26 1.53
C LEU A 47 1.80 -15.41 1.20
N GLN A 48 2.71 -15.96 0.41
CA GLN A 48 3.96 -15.29 0.01
C GLN A 48 4.12 -15.29 -1.50
N LEU A 49 4.37 -14.10 -2.07
CA LEU A 49 4.73 -13.90 -3.46
C LEU A 49 6.12 -13.27 -3.51
N THR A 50 7.09 -13.97 -4.10
CA THR A 50 8.49 -13.55 -4.14
C THR A 50 9.02 -13.59 -5.57
N GLY A 51 9.58 -12.48 -6.04
CA GLY A 51 10.20 -12.42 -7.37
C GLY A 51 9.18 -12.65 -8.49
N ILE A 52 8.13 -11.83 -8.52
CA ILE A 52 7.07 -11.92 -9.52
C ILE A 52 7.29 -10.85 -10.58
N HIS A 53 7.31 -11.27 -11.84
CA HIS A 53 7.34 -10.41 -13.01
C HIS A 53 6.07 -10.62 -13.81
N ALA A 54 5.20 -9.61 -13.86
CA ALA A 54 3.97 -9.73 -14.64
C ALA A 54 3.48 -8.44 -15.26
N SER A 55 2.87 -8.49 -16.46
CA SER A 55 2.22 -7.27 -17.00
C SER A 55 1.04 -6.88 -16.10
N SER A 56 0.25 -7.85 -15.64
CA SER A 56 -0.83 -7.65 -14.66
C SER A 56 -0.77 -8.68 -13.54
N LEU A 57 -0.76 -8.21 -12.29
CA LEU A 57 -0.91 -9.02 -11.09
C LEU A 57 -2.15 -8.56 -10.31
N GLN A 58 -3.08 -9.47 -10.08
CA GLN A 58 -4.34 -9.20 -9.37
C GLN A 58 -4.55 -10.17 -8.21
N LEU A 59 -4.77 -9.63 -7.03
CA LEU A 59 -5.16 -10.37 -5.82
C LEU A 59 -6.55 -9.90 -5.39
N THR A 60 -7.52 -10.80 -5.36
CA THR A 60 -8.92 -10.47 -5.07
C THR A 60 -9.51 -11.42 -4.05
N GLY A 61 -10.07 -10.89 -2.96
CA GLY A 61 -10.71 -11.70 -1.93
C GLY A 61 -9.70 -12.62 -1.24
N ILE A 62 -8.70 -12.02 -0.59
CA ILE A 62 -7.65 -12.77 0.11
C ILE A 62 -7.88 -12.63 1.61
N HIS A 63 -7.93 -13.77 2.29
CA HIS A 63 -7.96 -13.85 3.75
C HIS A 63 -6.69 -14.56 4.23
N ALA A 64 -5.80 -13.85 4.92
CA ALA A 64 -4.60 -14.48 5.44
C ALA A 64 -4.11 -13.93 6.77
N SER A 65 -3.56 -14.76 7.66
CA SER A 65 -2.90 -14.21 8.86
C SER A 65 -1.69 -13.35 8.47
N SER A 66 -0.90 -13.82 7.48
CA SER A 66 0.19 -13.05 6.88
C SER A 66 0.12 -13.09 5.36
N LEU A 67 0.18 -11.92 4.73
CA LEU A 67 0.36 -11.74 3.28
C LEU A 67 1.62 -10.91 3.02
N GLN A 68 2.55 -11.48 2.25
CA GLN A 68 3.82 -10.83 1.91
C GLN A 68 4.04 -10.83 0.39
N LEU A 69 4.33 -9.66 -0.16
CA LEU A 69 4.73 -9.46 -1.55
C LEU A 69 6.13 -8.84 -1.55
N THR A 70 7.11 -9.55 -2.11
CA THR A 70 8.51 -9.14 -2.13
C THR A 70 9.09 -9.20 -3.54
N GLY A 71 9.69 -8.10 -3.99
CA GLY A 71 10.35 -8.04 -5.30
C GLY A 71 9.36 -8.27 -6.44
N ILE A 72 8.36 -7.39 -6.54
CA ILE A 72 7.33 -7.48 -7.58
C ILE A 72 7.59 -6.42 -8.63
N HIS A 73 7.64 -6.84 -9.89
CA HIS A 73 7.72 -5.98 -11.05
C HIS A 73 6.46 -6.17 -11.89
N ALA A 74 5.61 -5.13 -11.98
CA ALA A 74 4.41 -5.22 -12.78
C ALA A 74 3.99 -3.93 -13.48
N SER A 75 3.37 -4.00 -14.66
CA SER A 75 2.77 -2.78 -15.23
C SER A 75 1.56 -2.34 -14.39
N SER A 76 0.74 -3.30 -13.95
CA SER A 76 -0.37 -3.08 -13.02
C SER A 76 -0.38 -4.12 -11.90
N LEU A 77 -0.39 -3.64 -10.66
CA LEU A 77 -0.60 -4.45 -9.46
C LEU A 77 -1.86 -3.96 -8.72
N GLN A 78 -2.82 -4.88 -8.53
CA GLN A 78 -4.09 -4.59 -7.87
C GLN A 78 -4.34 -5.56 -6.72
N LEU A 79 -4.62 -5.02 -5.54
CA LEU A 79 -5.07 -5.75 -4.36
C LEU A 79 -6.46 -5.26 -3.99
N THR A 80 -7.44 -6.15 -3.99
CA THR A 80 -8.85 -5.82 -3.74
C THR A 80 -9.47 -6.77 -2.72
N GLY A 81 -10.06 -6.23 -1.66
CA GLY A 81 -10.73 -7.03 -0.65
C GLY A 81 -9.77 -7.96 0.08
N ILE A 82 -8.78 -7.37 0.75
CA ILE A 82 -7.75 -8.12 1.48
C ILE A 82 -8.03 -7.99 2.98
N HIS A 83 -8.10 -9.12 3.66
CA HIS A 83 -8.21 -9.21 5.11
C HIS A 83 -6.97 -9.93 5.64
N ALA A 84 -6.11 -9.23 6.38
CA ALA A 84 -4.94 -9.87 6.96
C ALA A 84 -4.52 -9.33 8.32
N SER A 85 -3.96 -10.17 9.20
CA SER A 85 -3.36 -9.61 10.43
C SER A 85 -2.12 -8.77 10.10
N SER A 86 -1.30 -9.24 9.15
CA SER A 86 -0.15 -8.50 8.62
C SER A 86 -0.13 -8.54 7.09
N LEU A 87 -0.06 -7.37 6.47
CA LEU A 87 0.15 -7.19 5.03
C LEU A 87 1.43 -6.38 4.80
N GLN A 88 2.38 -6.96 4.06
CA GLN A 88 3.67 -6.35 3.75
C GLN A 88 3.94 -6.36 2.25
N LEU A 89 4.26 -5.19 1.71
CA LEU A 89 4.71 -4.99 0.33
C LEU A 89 6.13 -4.40 0.38
N THR A 90 7.11 -5.12 -0.15
CA THR A 90 8.51 -4.73 -0.12
C THR A 90 9.15 -4.80 -1.50
N GLY A 91 9.75 -3.69 -1.95
CA GLY A 91 10.46 -3.65 -3.23
C GLY A 91 9.50 -3.85 -4.41
N ILE A 92 8.52 -2.97 -4.53
CA ILE A 92 7.52 -3.04 -5.59
C ILE A 92 7.82 -1.98 -6.65
N HIS A 93 7.92 -2.41 -7.89
CA HIS A 93 8.06 -1.54 -9.05
C HIS A 93 6.83 -1.72 -9.95
N ALA A 94 6.00 -0.69 -10.06
CA ALA A 94 4.84 -0.76 -10.94
C ALA A 94 4.45 0.55 -11.62
N SER A 95 3.93 0.51 -12.84
CA SER A 95 3.35 1.74 -13.43
C SER A 95 2.12 2.18 -12.64
N SER A 96 1.26 1.24 -12.26
CA SER A 96 0.12 1.48 -11.38
C SER A 96 0.05 0.44 -10.25
N LEU A 97 -0.01 0.92 -9.01
CA LEU A 97 -0.28 0.13 -7.81
C LEU A 97 -1.55 0.61 -7.14
N GLN A 98 -2.52 -0.28 -6.97
CA GLN A 98 -3.82 0.02 -6.35
C GLN A 98 -4.13 -0.95 -5.22
N LEU A 99 -4.44 -0.40 -4.04
CA LEU A 99 -4.93 -1.14 -2.89
C LEU A 99 -6.33 -0.62 -2.56
N THR A 100 -7.33 -1.50 -2.63
CA THR A 100 -8.74 -1.14 -2.41
C THR A 100 -9.39 -2.08 -1.41
N GLY A 101 -10.01 -1.53 -0.36
CA GLY A 101 -10.75 -2.32 0.63
C GLY A 101 -9.82 -3.26 1.39
N ILE A 102 -8.83 -2.69 2.09
CA ILE A 102 -7.86 -3.47 2.86
C ILE A 102 -8.18 -3.33 4.35
N HIS A 103 -8.29 -4.47 5.02
CA HIS A 103 -8.44 -4.55 6.47
C HIS A 103 -7.24 -5.28 7.06
N ALA A 104 -6.41 -4.60 7.84
CA ALA A 104 -5.28 -5.25 8.49
C ALA A 104 -4.90 -4.72 9.85
N SER A 105 -4.38 -5.54 10.76
CA SER A 105 -3.82 -5.00 12.01
C SER A 105 -2.57 -4.16 11.72
N SER A 106 -1.72 -4.65 10.81
CA SER A 106 -0.54 -3.94 10.31
C SER A 106 -0.47 -3.99 8.79
N LEU A 107 -0.38 -2.81 8.16
CA LEU A 107 -0.09 -2.65 6.74
C LEU A 107 1.20 -1.86 6.56
N GLN A 108 2.17 -2.45 5.86
CA GLN A 108 3.47 -1.85 5.60
C GLN A 108 3.82 -1.87 4.11
N LEU A 109 4.17 -0.70 3.57
CA LEU A 109 4.67 -0.52 2.21
C LEU A 109 6.08 0.06 2.30
N THR A 110 7.07 -0.67 1.80
CA THR A 110 8.49 -0.30 1.90
C THR A 110 9.16 -0.37 0.53
N GLY A 111 9.79 0.73 0.11
CA GLY A 111 10.54 0.76 -1.15
C GLY A 111 9.64 0.57 -2.37
N ILE A 112 8.66 1.47 -2.53
CA ILE A 112 7.70 1.41 -3.63
C ILE A 112 8.07 2.45 -4.67
N HIS A 113 8.18 2.02 -5.92
CA HIS A 113 8.38 2.88 -7.07
C HIS A 113 7.19 2.74 -8.02
N ALA A 114 6.39 3.81 -8.18
CA ALA A 114 5.27 3.76 -9.10
C ALA A 114 4.94 5.06 -9.81
N SER A 115 4.41 5.02 -11.04
CA SER A 115 3.88 6.25 -11.64
C SER A 115 2.62 6.72 -10.89
N SER A 116 1.74 5.79 -10.54
CA SER A 116 0.58 6.05 -9.69
C SER A 116 0.47 5.00 -8.58
N LEU A 117 0.37 5.48 -7.34
CA LEU A 117 0.06 4.68 -6.15
C LEU A 117 -1.24 5.19 -5.52
N GLN A 118 -2.23 4.31 -5.39
CA GLN A 118 -3.54 4.63 -4.83
C GLN A 118 -3.91 3.65 -3.71
N LEU A 119 -4.27 4.20 -2.55
CA LEU A 119 -4.80 3.47 -1.41
C LEU A 119 -6.20 4.00 -1.12
N THR A 120 -7.21 3.14 -1.25
CA THR A 120 -8.63 3.53 -1.10
C THR A 120 -9.33 2.61 -0.11
N GLY A 121 -9.96 3.18 0.93
CA GLY A 121 -10.75 2.41 1.89
C GLY A 121 -9.87 1.44 2.68
N ILE A 122 -8.89 1.99 3.41
CA ILE A 122 -7.95 1.20 4.22
C ILE A 122 -8.34 1.34 5.69
N HIS A 123 -8.48 0.20 6.36
CA HIS A 123 -8.70 0.12 7.80
C HIS A 123 -7.53 -0.64 8.43
N ALA A 124 -6.71 0.04 9.25
CA ALA A 124 -5.62 -0.62 9.93
C ALA A 124 -5.27 -0.08 11.31
N SER A 125 -4.84 -0.91 12.26
CA SER A 125 -4.32 -0.36 13.53
C SER A 125 -3.04 0.44 13.29
N SER A 126 -2.14 -0.07 12.45
CA SER A 126 -0.94 0.61 12.00
C SER A 126 -0.82 0.57 10.47
N LEU A 127 -0.69 1.74 9.85
CA LEU A 127 -0.35 1.90 8.43
C LEU A 127 0.96 2.67 8.29
N GLN A 128 1.95 2.07 7.64
CA GLN A 128 3.27 2.65 7.42
C GLN A 128 3.65 2.63 5.94
N LEU A 129 4.03 3.78 5.41
CA LEU A 129 4.59 3.95 4.07
C LEU A 129 6.00 4.52 4.21
N THR A 130 7.00 3.78 3.75
CA THR A 130 8.41 4.13 3.90
C THR A 130 9.14 4.05 2.56
N GLY A 131 9.81 5.14 2.17
CA GLY A 131 10.61 5.17 0.94
C GLY A 131 9.75 4.99 -0.30
N ILE A 132 8.79 5.88 -0.50
CA ILE A 132 7.87 5.85 -1.64
C ILE A 132 8.30 6.88 -2.67
N HIS A 133 8.46 6.46 -3.91
CA HIS A 133 8.71 7.32 -5.05
C HIS A 133 7.57 7.18 -6.04
N ALA A 134 6.77 8.25 -6.23
CA ALA A 134 5.69 8.21 -7.20
C ALA A 134 5.38 9.52 -7.91
N SER A 135 4.93 9.49 -9.17
CA SER A 135 4.46 10.74 -9.79
C SER A 135 3.17 11.22 -9.10
N SER A 136 2.25 10.30 -8.80
CA SER A 136 1.05 10.58 -7.99
C SER A 136 0.89 9.55 -6.89
N LEU A 137 0.77 10.03 -5.65
CA LEU A 137 0.41 9.24 -4.47
C LEU A 137 -0.91 9.76 -3.89
N GLN A 138 -1.91 8.90 -3.81
CA GLN A 138 -3.24 9.23 -3.29
C GLN A 138 -3.66 8.26 -2.19
N LEU A 139 -4.04 8.81 -1.04
CA LEU A 139 -4.63 8.08 0.08
C LEU A 139 -6.04 8.64 0.31
N THR A 140 -7.06 7.79 0.15
CA THR A 140 -8.46 8.19 0.25
C THR A 140 -9.22 7.27 1.20
N GLY A 141 -9.88 7.86 2.20
CA GLY A 141 -10.71 7.09 3.14
C GLY A 141 -9.87 6.13 3.99
N ILE A 142 -8.91 6.67 4.73
CA ILE A 142 -8.02 5.88 5.58
C ILE A 142 -8.47 6.02 7.03
N HIS A 143 -8.67 4.87 7.69
CA HIS A 143 -8.95 4.78 9.12
C HIS A 143 -7.82 4.01 9.80
N ALA A 144 -7.03 4.69 10.64
CA ALA A 144 -5.97 4.01 11.37
C ALA A 144 -5.69 4.53 12.77
N SER A 145 -5.26 3.69 13.71
CA SER A 145 -4.79 4.23 15.00
C SER A 145 -3.51 5.03 14.82
N SER A 146 -2.58 4.51 14.03
CA SER A 146 -1.34 5.20 13.63
C SER A 146 -1.16 5.15 12.12
N LEU A 147 -1.02 6.32 11.50
CA LEU A 147 -0.63 6.49 10.10
C LEU A 147 0.70 7.23 10.01
N GLN A 148 1.70 6.60 9.40
CA GLN A 148 3.04 7.15 9.23
C GLN A 148 3.48 7.11 7.76
N LEU A 149 3.90 8.27 7.25
CA LEU A 149 4.50 8.43 5.94
C LEU A 149 5.92 8.96 6.14
N THR A 150 6.93 8.20 5.73
CA THR A 150 8.34 8.53 5.92
C THR A 150 9.12 8.45 4.62
N GLY A 151 9.81 9.52 4.24
CA GLY A 151 10.65 9.55 3.04
C GLY A 151 9.82 9.38 1.77
N ILE A 152 8.89 10.30 1.54
CA ILE A 152 8.01 10.27 0.36
C ILE A 152 8.50 11.31 -0.64
N HIS A 153 8.71 10.86 -1.88
CA HIS A 153 9.02 11.72 -3.01
C HIS A 153 7.90 11.60 -4.05
N ALA A 154 7.14 12.67 -4.27
CA ALA A 154 6.10 12.65 -5.28
C ALA A 154 5.86 13.95 -6.03
N SER A 155 5.43 13.93 -7.28
CA SER A 155 5.01 15.18 -7.94
C SER A 155 3.71 15.71 -7.31
N SER A 156 2.76 14.81 -7.03
CA SER A 156 1.54 15.12 -6.28
C SER A 156 1.32 14.09 -5.17
N LEU A 157 1.17 14.57 -3.94
CA LEU A 157 0.76 13.79 -2.77
C LEU A 157 -0.58 14.33 -2.25
N GLN A 158 -1.60 13.47 -2.22
CA GLN A 158 -2.94 13.82 -1.75
C GLN A 158 -3.42 12.86 -0.67
N LEU A 159 -3.82 13.41 0.47
CA LEU A 159 -4.47 12.70 1.57
C LEU A 159 -5.88 13.25 1.72
N THR A 160 -6.89 12.42 1.51
CA THR A 160 -8.30 12.82 1.57
C THR A 160 -9.10 11.92 2.51
N GLY A 161 -9.80 12.50 3.48
CA GLY A 161 -10.66 11.75 4.39
C GLY A 161 -9.85 10.79 5.27
N ILE A 162 -8.92 11.33 6.05
CA ILE A 162 -8.07 10.55 6.95
C ILE A 162 -8.58 10.68 8.38
N HIS A 163 -8.82 9.55 9.02
CA HIS A 163 -9.17 9.47 10.44
C HIS A 163 -8.10 8.67 11.17
N ALA A 164 -7.33 9.34 12.04
CA ALA A 164 -6.31 8.64 12.82
C ALA A 164 -6.10 9.15 14.24
N SER A 165 -5.71 8.31 15.20
CA SER A 165 -5.29 8.84 16.51
C SER A 165 -3.97 9.61 16.37
N SER A 166 -3.02 9.07 15.61
CA SER A 166 -1.78 9.76 15.24
C SER A 166 -1.56 9.72 13.72
N LEU A 167 -1.33 10.89 13.13
CA LEU A 167 -0.88 11.06 11.76
C LEU A 167 0.48 11.77 11.74
N GLN A 168 1.49 11.11 11.16
CA GLN A 168 2.85 11.62 11.05
C GLN A 168 3.32 11.60 9.59
N LEU A 169 3.77 12.75 9.10
CA LEU A 169 4.43 12.91 7.80
C LEU A 169 5.85 13.41 8.06
N THR A 170 6.85 12.63 7.66
CA THR A 170 8.27 12.92 7.91
C THR A 170 9.07 12.82 6.62
N GLY A 171 9.79 13.88 6.27
CA GLY A 171 10.66 13.88 5.08
C GLY A 171 9.85 13.74 3.79
N ILE A 172 8.93 14.68 3.57
CA ILE A 172 8.09 14.69 2.37
C ILE A 172 8.64 15.70 1.37
N HIS A 173 8.89 15.27 0.15
CA HIS A 173 9.27 16.12 -0.97
C HIS A 173 8.21 16.01 -2.05
N ALA A 174 7.44 17.08 -2.29
CA ALA A 174 6.44 17.07 -3.34
C ALA A 174 6.22 18.39 -4.07
N SER A 175 5.94 18.39 -5.38
CA SER A 175 5.56 19.66 -6.04
C SER A 175 4.23 20.17 -5.48
N SER A 176 3.26 19.29 -5.27
CA SER A 176 1.99 19.59 -4.60
C SER A 176 1.71 18.60 -3.49
N LEU A 177 1.46 19.12 -2.28
CA LEU A 177 1.00 18.37 -1.11
C LEU A 177 -0.37 18.90 -0.69
N GLN A 178 -1.38 18.03 -0.69
CA GLN A 178 -2.74 18.37 -0.30
C GLN A 178 -3.25 17.45 0.81
N LEU A 179 -3.71 18.03 1.90
CA LEU A 179 -4.36 17.34 3.00
C LEU A 179 -5.79 17.89 3.14
N THR A 180 -6.78 17.04 2.90
CA THR A 180 -8.19 17.42 2.90
C THR A 180 -8.99 16.51 3.82
N GLY A 181 -9.74 17.08 4.77
CA GLY A 181 -10.59 16.32 5.68
C GLY A 181 -9.76 15.38 6.57
N ILE A 182 -8.83 15.95 7.33
CA ILE A 182 -7.98 15.20 8.26
C ILE A 182 -8.56 15.34 9.66
N HIS A 183 -8.88 14.22 10.30
CA HIS A 183 -9.29 14.15 11.70
C HIS A 183 -8.27 13.34 12.48
N ALA A 184 -7.49 14.00 13.34
CA ALA A 184 -6.54 13.28 14.19
C ALA A 184 -6.37 13.83 15.61
N SER A 185 -6.11 12.98 16.59
CA SER A 185 -5.77 13.49 17.93
C SER A 185 -4.42 14.21 17.91
N SER A 186 -3.44 13.65 17.18
CA SER A 186 -2.14 14.26 16.93
C SER A 186 -1.81 14.25 15.44
N LEU A 187 -1.54 15.43 14.89
CA LEU A 187 -1.03 15.62 13.54
C LEU A 187 0.37 16.24 13.59
N GLN A 188 1.36 15.56 13.01
CA GLN A 188 2.75 16.02 12.96
C GLN A 188 3.26 16.01 11.52
N LEU A 189 3.78 17.16 11.09
CA LEU A 189 4.47 17.32 9.81
C LEU A 189 5.90 17.78 10.10
N THR A 190 6.89 16.98 9.69
CA THR A 190 8.31 17.26 9.92
C THR A 190 9.10 17.15 8.62
N GLY A 191 9.86 18.19 8.28
CA GLY A 191 10.70 18.17 7.08
C GLY A 191 9.88 18.06 5.79
N ILE A 192 8.94 18.99 5.61
CA ILE A 192 8.10 19.04 4.42
C ILE A 192 8.69 20.06 3.45
N HIS A 193 8.99 19.63 2.24
CA HIS A 193 9.40 20.48 1.13
C HIS A 193 8.37 20.37 0.01
N ALA A 194 7.61 21.44 -0.22
CA ALA A 194 6.68 21.50 -1.32
C ALA A 194 6.70 22.79 -2.12
N SER A 195 6.27 22.77 -3.39
CA SER A 195 6.00 24.03 -4.09
C SER A 195 4.65 24.59 -3.65
N SER A 196 3.64 23.74 -3.54
CA SER A 196 2.32 24.07 -3.01
C SER A 196 1.94 23.12 -1.87
N LEU A 197 1.56 23.67 -0.73
CA LEU A 197 1.04 22.94 0.42
C LEU A 197 -0.38 23.43 0.73
N GLN A 198 -1.39 22.58 0.62
CA GLN A 198 -2.77 22.95 0.94
C GLN A 198 -3.31 22.10 2.09
N LEU A 199 -3.88 22.78 3.09
CA LEU A 199 -4.49 22.17 4.28
C LEU A 199 -5.95 22.61 4.39
N THR A 200 -6.89 21.70 4.11
CA THR A 200 -8.34 22.01 4.11
C THR A 200 -9.07 21.06 5.05
N GLY A 201 -9.88 21.60 5.98
CA GLY A 201 -10.66 20.77 6.90
C GLY A 201 -9.78 19.90 7.81
N ILE A 202 -8.80 20.52 8.47
CA ILE A 202 -7.92 19.85 9.44
C ILE A 202 -8.51 20.02 10.85
N HIS A 203 -8.81 18.90 11.49
CA HIS A 203 -9.26 18.83 12.87
C HIS A 203 -8.26 18.03 13.69
N ALA A 204 -7.44 18.71 14.47
CA ALA A 204 -6.51 18.05 15.39
C ALA A 204 -6.44 18.69 16.77
N SER A 205 -6.37 17.86 17.82
CA SER A 205 -6.17 18.32 19.20
C SER A 205 -4.75 18.82 19.43
N SER A 206 -3.77 18.20 18.74
CA SER A 206 -2.38 18.63 18.70
C SER A 206 -1.91 18.70 17.25
N LEU A 207 -1.42 19.87 16.84
CA LEU A 207 -0.81 20.09 15.53
C LEU A 207 0.63 20.57 15.73
N GLN A 208 1.59 19.86 15.13
CA GLN A 208 3.00 20.25 15.11
C GLN A 208 3.52 20.31 13.69
N LEU A 209 4.15 21.43 13.36
CA LEU A 209 4.74 21.73 12.05
C LEU A 209 6.20 22.14 12.26
N THR A 210 7.13 21.31 11.80
CA THR A 210 8.58 21.53 11.99
C THR A 210 9.30 21.42 10.65
N GLY A 211 10.05 22.45 10.26
CA GLY A 211 10.80 22.44 8.99
C GLY A 211 9.88 22.33 7.77
N ILE A 212 8.91 23.23 7.66
CA ILE A 212 8.00 23.33 6.52
C ILE A 212 8.53 24.39 5.55
N HIS A 213 8.80 23.97 4.32
CA HIS A 213 9.22 24.84 3.21
C HIS A 213 8.21 24.72 2.08
N ALA A 214 7.38 25.75 1.90
CA ALA A 214 6.41 25.84 0.81
C ALA A 214 6.49 27.19 0.09
N SER A 215 6.45 27.21 -1.25
CA SER A 215 6.36 28.48 -2.01
C SER A 215 4.93 29.04 -2.06
N SER A 216 3.92 28.19 -1.92
CA SER A 216 2.52 28.57 -1.72
C SER A 216 1.85 27.69 -0.67
N LEU A 217 0.91 28.30 0.06
CA LEU A 217 0.09 27.73 1.13
C LEU A 217 -1.40 27.80 0.77
#